data_AF-A0A9C8W272-F1
#
_entry.id   AF-A0A9C8W272-F1
#
_cell.length_a   1.000
_cell.length_b   1.000
_cell.length_c   1.000
_cell.angle_alpha   90.00
_cell.angle_beta   90.00
_cell.angle_gamma   90.00
#
_symmetry.space_group_name_H-M   'P 1'
#
loop_
_entity.id
_entity.type
_entity.pdbx_description
1 polymer ?
#
loop_
_entity_poly.entity_id
_entity_poly.type
_entity_poly.pdbx_seq_one_letter_code
_entity_poly.pdbx_strand_id
1 'polypeptide(L)' 'MDSYIEQAGLGDILARVRAEERLSLEDGRRLYECPDILALGYLANIVRERKNGNQAFFIYNQHINYSNVCTNLCKFCA' A
#
# COMPACT_ATOMS: atom_id res chain seq x y z
N MET A 1 1.76 11.76 16.32
CA MET A 1 1.47 10.65 15.41
C MET A 1 2.13 9.37 15.89
N ASP A 2 3.41 9.42 16.28
CA ASP A 2 4.14 8.27 16.84
C ASP A 2 3.37 7.54 17.96
N SER A 3 2.85 8.27 18.95
CA SER A 3 2.02 7.69 20.02
C SER A 3 0.75 6.99 19.52
N TYR A 4 0.16 7.46 18.43
CA TYR A 4 -1.01 6.84 17.79
C TYR A 4 -0.62 5.54 17.09
N ILE A 5 0.53 5.54 16.40
CA ILE A 5 1.08 4.34 15.74
C ILE A 5 1.48 3.27 16.77
N GLU A 6 2.02 3.67 17.92
CA GLU A 6 2.30 2.77 19.04
C GLU A 6 1.02 2.14 19.59
N GLN A 7 -0.04 2.92 19.79
CA GLN A 7 -1.35 2.41 20.22
C GLN A 7 -1.96 1.43 19.21
N ALA A 8 -1.72 1.65 17.91
CA ALA A 8 -2.10 0.73 16.84
C ALA A 8 -1.23 -0.54 16.79
N GLY A 9 -0.21 -0.67 17.65
CA GLY A 9 0.67 -1.84 17.71
C GLY A 9 1.65 -1.94 16.54
N LEU A 10 1.98 -0.81 15.89
CA LEU A 10 2.85 -0.74 14.71
C LEU A 10 4.15 0.05 14.95
N GLY A 11 4.50 0.36 16.21
CA GLY A 11 5.68 1.18 16.53
C GLY A 11 7.01 0.59 16.04
N ASP A 12 7.16 -0.73 16.08
CA ASP A 12 8.34 -1.42 15.55
C ASP A 12 8.41 -1.38 14.02
N ILE A 13 7.25 -1.35 13.34
CA ILE A 13 7.17 -1.19 11.88
C ILE A 13 7.47 0.27 11.52
N LEU A 14 7.02 1.25 12.31
CA LEU A 14 7.39 2.66 12.14
C LEU A 14 8.90 2.86 12.18
N ALA A 15 9.58 2.23 13.15
CA ALA A 15 11.04 2.28 13.25
C ALA A 15 11.72 1.77 11.97
N ARG A 16 11.26 0.63 11.44
CA ARG A 16 11.79 0.04 10.20
C ARG A 16 11.49 0.87 8.96
N VAL A 17 10.27 1.44 8.87
CA VAL A 17 9.91 2.38 7.79
C VAL A 17 10.81 3.61 7.80
N ARG A 18 11.12 4.17 8.98
CA ARG A 18 12.04 5.30 9.14
C ARG A 18 13.49 4.94 8.82
N ALA A 19 13.92 3.74 9.18
CA ALA A 19 15.24 3.19 8.86
C ALA A 19 15.38 2.75 7.40
N GLU A 20 14.31 2.85 6.61
CA GLU A 20 14.27 2.41 5.20
C GLU A 20 14.53 0.92 5.01
N GLU A 21 14.24 0.13 6.04
CA GLU A 21 14.45 -1.30 6.04
C GLU A 21 13.31 -2.05 5.34
N ARG A 22 13.67 -3.14 4.67
CA ARG A 22 12.68 -4.00 4.02
C ARG A 22 11.85 -4.73 5.08
N LEU A 23 10.54 -4.60 4.98
CA LEU A 23 9.61 -5.35 5.83
C LEU A 23 9.61 -6.84 5.47
N SER A 24 9.45 -7.68 6.49
CA SER A 24 9.33 -9.13 6.36
C SER A 24 7.91 -9.54 5.98
N LEU A 25 7.73 -10.83 5.65
CA LEU A 25 6.40 -11.41 5.40
C LEU A 25 5.48 -11.28 6.63
N GLU A 26 6.02 -11.47 7.82
CA GLU A 26 5.26 -11.39 9.08
C GLU A 26 4.74 -9.98 9.33
N ASP A 27 5.54 -8.96 9.01
CA ASP A 27 5.10 -7.56 9.08
C ASP A 27 3.99 -7.30 8.08
N GLY A 28 4.10 -7.85 6.87
CA GLY A 28 3.05 -7.79 5.86
C GLY A 28 1.72 -8.36 6.36
N ARG A 29 1.75 -9.52 7.04
CA ARG A 29 0.57 -10.12 7.65
C ARG A 29 -0.03 -9.22 8.73
N ARG A 30 0.81 -8.71 9.65
CA ARG A 30 0.37 -7.77 10.70
C ARG A 30 -0.27 -6.51 10.13
N LEU A 31 0.30 -5.94 9.06
CA LEU A 31 -0.26 -4.77 8.39
C LEU A 31 -1.59 -5.10 7.71
N TYR A 32 -1.72 -6.27 7.10
CA TYR A 32 -2.96 -6.71 6.45
C TYR A 32 -4.10 -6.94 7.46
N GLU A 33 -3.78 -7.45 8.64
CA GLU A 33 -4.74 -7.72 9.72
C GLU A 33 -5.05 -6.47 10.58
N CYS A 34 -4.30 -5.38 10.43
CA CYS A 34 -4.47 -4.17 11.23
C CYS A 34 -5.79 -3.44 10.88
N PRO A 35 -6.67 -3.20 11.86
CA PRO A 35 -7.95 -2.51 11.62
C PRO A 35 -7.81 -0.99 11.53
N ASP A 36 -6.67 -0.42 11.93
CA ASP A 36 -6.45 1.03 11.98
C ASP A 36 -5.91 1.56 10.65
N ILE A 37 -6.84 1.92 9.76
CA ILE A 37 -6.51 2.43 8.43
C ILE A 37 -5.73 3.75 8.46
N LEU A 38 -5.88 4.57 9.52
CA LEU A 38 -5.16 5.83 9.63
C LEU A 38 -3.70 5.60 10.00
N ALA A 39 -3.45 4.65 10.91
CA ALA A 39 -2.09 4.23 11.24
C ALA A 39 -1.37 3.65 10.01
N LEU A 40 -2.04 2.75 9.28
CA LEU A 40 -1.53 2.20 8.02
C LEU A 40 -1.26 3.27 6.97
N GLY A 41 -2.23 4.18 6.77
CA GLY A 41 -2.13 5.28 5.82
C GLY A 41 -0.97 6.21 6.12
N TYR A 42 -0.71 6.52 7.39
CA TYR A 42 0.42 7.35 7.79
C TYR A 42 1.77 6.69 7.49
N LEU A 43 1.93 5.40 7.83
CA LEU A 43 3.15 4.64 7.50
C LEU A 43 3.40 4.60 5.99
N ALA A 44 2.35 4.34 5.21
CA ALA A 44 2.42 4.36 3.75
C ALA A 44 2.77 5.75 3.21
N ASN A 45 2.19 6.81 3.79
CA ASN A 45 2.43 8.18 3.36
C ASN A 45 3.89 8.61 3.55
N ILE A 46 4.54 8.21 4.65
CA ILE A 46 5.99 8.45 4.87
C ILE A 46 6.80 7.97 3.66
N VAL A 47 6.55 6.74 3.21
CA VAL A 47 7.27 6.13 2.09
C VAL A 47 6.87 6.79 0.76
N ARG A 48 5.58 7.10 0.57
CA ARG A 48 5.07 7.80 -0.62
C ARG A 48 5.70 9.16 -0.80
N GLU A 49 5.74 9.99 0.25
CA GLU A 49 6.33 11.33 0.22
C GLU A 49 7.85 11.27 0.06
N ARG A 50 8.53 10.30 0.68
CA ARG A 50 9.97 10.09 0.46
C ARG A 50 10.28 9.81 -1.01
N LYS A 51 9.46 8.99 -1.68
CA LYS A 51 9.67 8.61 -3.08
C LYS A 51 9.20 9.66 -4.09
N ASN A 52 8.10 10.36 -3.79
CA ASN A 52 7.38 11.16 -4.78
C ASN A 52 7.18 12.63 -4.37
N GLY A 53 7.64 13.05 -3.19
CA GLY A 53 7.33 14.36 -2.62
C GLY A 53 5.82 14.57 -2.52
N ASN A 54 5.35 15.76 -2.90
CA ASN A 54 3.93 16.08 -3.04
C ASN A 54 3.41 15.95 -4.49
N GLN A 55 4.11 15.21 -5.36
CA GLN A 55 3.68 15.04 -6.75
C GLN A 55 2.65 13.92 -6.87
N ALA A 56 1.66 14.11 -7.73
CA ALA A 56 0.72 13.06 -8.14
C ALA A 56 0.71 13.01 -9.67
N PHE A 57 0.99 11.83 -10.23
CA PHE A 57 1.07 11.62 -11.66
C PHE A 57 -0.24 11.04 -12.20
N PHE A 58 -0.58 11.39 -13.43
CA PHE A 58 -1.73 10.84 -14.14
C PHE A 58 -1.32 10.46 -15.57
N ILE A 59 -2.08 9.56 -16.18
CA ILE A 59 -1.85 9.09 -17.54
C ILE A 59 -3.07 9.41 -18.39
N TYR A 60 -2.87 10.02 -19.55
CA TYR A 60 -3.88 10.12 -20.61
C TYR A 60 -3.64 9.00 -21.63
N ASN A 61 -4.59 8.07 -21.74
CA ASN A 61 -4.45 6.89 -22.61
C ASN A 61 -5.79 6.53 -23.26
N GLN A 62 -5.73 6.04 -24.50
CA GLN A 62 -6.85 5.42 -25.19
C GLN A 62 -6.61 3.90 -25.29
N HIS A 63 -7.46 3.11 -24.63
CA HIS A 63 -7.40 1.65 -24.70
C HIS A 63 -8.45 1.13 -25.70
N ILE A 64 -7.98 0.42 -26.72
CA ILE A 64 -8.84 -0.25 -27.71
C ILE A 64 -8.79 -1.75 -27.45
N ASN A 65 -9.90 -2.31 -26.97
CA ASN A 65 -10.07 -3.75 -26.78
C ASN A 65 -10.78 -4.33 -28.01
N TYR A 66 -10.01 -4.80 -28.99
CA TYR A 66 -10.52 -5.29 -30.27
C TYR A 66 -11.43 -6.53 -30.17
N SER A 67 -11.30 -7.29 -29.08
CA SER A 67 -12.18 -8.40 -28.74
C SER A 67 -12.33 -8.48 -27.22
N ASN A 68 -13.53 -8.83 -26.77
CA ASN A 68 -13.84 -9.19 -25.39
C ASN A 68 -14.18 -10.69 -25.25
N VAL A 69 -14.02 -11.48 -26.32
CA VAL A 69 -14.23 -12.93 -26.30
C VAL A 69 -12.93 -13.61 -25.85
N CYS A 70 -13.01 -14.42 -24.80
CA CYS A 70 -11.88 -15.14 -24.24
C CYS A 70 -12.22 -16.61 -24.00
N THR A 71 -11.27 -17.52 -24.25
CA THR A 71 -11.40 -18.95 -23.92
C THR A 71 -11.11 -19.25 -22.45
N ASN A 72 -10.54 -18.29 -21.72
CA ASN A 72 -10.30 -18.41 -20.30
C ASN A 72 -11.62 -18.30 -19.51
N LEU A 73 -11.65 -18.96 -18.35
CA LEU A 73 -12.82 -19.01 -17.47
C LEU A 73 -12.48 -18.39 -16.10
N CYS A 74 -11.89 -17.19 -16.14
CA CYS A 74 -11.53 -16.47 -14.93
C CYS A 74 -12.80 -16.11 -14.14
N LYS A 75 -12.93 -16.62 -12.91
CA LYS A 75 -14.13 -16.45 -12.06
C LYS A 75 -14.49 -15.00 -11.72
N PHE A 76 -13.56 -14.08 -11.91
CA PHE A 76 -13.71 -12.65 -11.63
C PHE A 76 -13.78 -11.80 -12.90
N CYS A 77 -13.49 -12.38 -14.07
CA CYS A 77 -13.63 -11.70 -15.35
C CYS A 77 -15.05 -11.96 -15.87
N ALA A 78 -15.71 -10.89 -16.36
CA ALA A 78 -17.07 -10.93 -16.90
C ALA A 78 -17.21 -11.90 -18.07
#